data_AF-A0A9R0APV4-F1
#
_entry.id   AF-A0A9R0APV4-F1
#
_cell.length_a   1.000
_cell.length_b   1.000
_cell.length_c   1.000
_cell.angle_alpha   90.00
_cell.angle_beta   90.00
_cell.angle_gamma   90.00
#
_symmetry.space_group_name_H-M   'P 1'
#
loop_
_entity.id
_entity.type
_entity.pdbx_description
1 polymer ?
#
loop_
_entity_poly.entity_id
_entity_poly.type
_entity_poly.pdbx_seq_one_letter_code
_entity_poly.pdbx_strand_id
1 'polypeptide(L)'
;MKIFSTLFKNKQCRLEKLKFNCICISKEGCAALTAAFNSNPSNLKEMDLSENQLRDPGVTEISTLLGNSQCTLKILRMSNCSITEEGYKALASALRSNPLHLIELDLTGNDPGQSGVEQLLWLQL
;
A
#
# COMPACT_ATOMS: atom_id res chain seq x y z
N MET A 1 11.05 5.96 12.47
CA MET A 1 10.11 6.44 11.42
C MET A 1 9.88 7.95 11.36
N LYS A 2 10.02 8.73 12.43
CA LYS A 2 9.84 10.21 12.39
C LYS A 2 10.72 10.94 11.36
N ILE A 3 11.92 10.42 11.04
CA ILE A 3 12.85 11.02 10.06
C ILE A 3 12.33 10.88 8.62
N PHE A 4 11.58 9.82 8.31
CA PHE A 4 11.04 9.59 6.98
C PHE A 4 9.79 10.42 6.72
N SER A 5 8.93 10.63 7.72
CA SER A 5 7.74 11.46 7.56
C SER A 5 8.08 12.93 7.31
N THR A 6 9.20 13.45 7.84
CA THR A 6 9.72 14.79 7.49
C THR A 6 10.31 14.83 6.09
N LEU A 7 11.03 13.79 5.65
CA LEU A 7 11.56 13.67 4.29
C LEU A 7 10.46 13.64 3.22
N PHE A 8 9.38 12.89 3.45
CA PHE A 8 8.27 12.74 2.49
C PHE A 8 7.33 13.95 2.45
N LYS A 9 7.27 14.75 3.52
CA LYS A 9 6.53 16.03 3.54
C LYS A 9 7.26 17.16 2.81
N ASN A 10 8.52 16.98 2.43
CA ASN A 10 9.25 17.99 1.67
C ASN A 10 8.75 18.02 0.21
N LYS A 11 8.16 19.15 -0.21
CA LYS A 11 7.61 19.35 -1.57
C LYS A 11 8.65 19.25 -2.70
N GLN A 12 9.94 19.34 -2.38
CA GLN A 12 11.02 19.15 -3.36
C GLN A 12 11.46 17.69 -3.49
N CYS A 13 10.99 16.81 -2.60
CA CYS A 13 11.28 15.38 -2.65
C CYS A 13 10.51 14.75 -3.82
N ARG A 14 11.26 14.22 -4.80
CA ARG A 14 10.72 13.51 -5.97
C ARG A 14 10.99 12.02 -5.87
N LEU A 15 10.62 11.41 -4.75
CA LEU A 15 10.83 9.99 -4.59
C LEU A 15 9.90 9.21 -5.51
N GLU A 16 10.48 8.42 -6.42
CA GLU A 16 9.72 7.57 -7.35
C GLU A 16 9.64 6.11 -6.88
N LYS A 17 10.62 5.65 -6.12
CA LYS A 17 10.72 4.26 -5.65
C LYS A 17 11.04 4.22 -4.16
N LEU A 18 10.24 3.48 -3.40
CA LEU A 18 10.47 3.21 -1.99
C LEU A 18 10.56 1.70 -1.77
N LYS A 19 11.63 1.25 -1.11
CA LYS A 19 11.79 -0.14 -0.69
C LYS A 19 12.11 -0.21 0.79
N PHE A 20 11.28 -0.90 1.54
CA PHE A 20 11.41 -1.08 2.97
C PHE A 20 11.19 -2.54 3.35
N ASN A 21 12.00 -3.44 2.79
CA ASN A 21 11.84 -4.87 3.02
C ASN A 21 12.51 -5.26 4.34
N CYS A 22 11.87 -6.12 5.15
CA CYS A 22 12.41 -6.65 6.41
C CYS A 22 12.77 -5.59 7.48
N ILE A 23 12.06 -4.46 7.56
CA ILE A 23 12.36 -3.40 8.55
C ILE A 23 11.39 -3.34 9.74
N CYS A 24 10.49 -4.31 9.86
CA CYS A 24 9.45 -4.37 10.90
C CYS A 24 8.56 -3.11 10.92
N ILE A 25 8.00 -2.74 9.77
CA ILE A 25 7.00 -1.66 9.70
C ILE A 25 5.79 -1.99 10.59
N SER A 26 5.44 -1.08 11.49
CA SER A 26 4.20 -1.13 12.28
C SER A 26 3.05 -0.44 11.55
N LYS A 27 1.82 -0.60 12.05
CA LYS A 27 0.63 0.13 11.58
C LYS A 27 0.88 1.65 11.55
N GLU A 28 1.47 2.20 12.61
CA GLU A 28 1.79 3.63 12.71
C GLU A 28 2.77 4.06 11.62
N GLY A 29 3.63 3.14 11.20
CA GLY A 29 4.52 3.30 10.07
C GLY A 29 3.79 3.43 8.74
N CYS A 30 2.85 2.52 8.47
CA CYS A 30 1.98 2.61 7.30
C CYS A 30 1.17 3.91 7.31
N ALA A 31 0.59 4.28 8.45
CA ALA A 31 -0.15 5.54 8.60
C ALA A 31 0.74 6.76 8.32
N ALA A 32 1.98 6.76 8.82
CA ALA A 32 2.93 7.85 8.56
C ALA A 32 3.34 7.93 7.08
N LEU A 33 3.50 6.79 6.40
CA LEU A 33 3.76 6.74 4.96
C LEU A 33 2.58 7.29 4.18
N THR A 34 1.38 6.79 4.44
CA THR A 34 0.15 7.24 3.77
C THR A 34 -0.08 8.73 3.98
N ALA A 35 0.03 9.23 5.22
CA ALA A 35 -0.12 10.64 5.51
C ALA A 35 0.87 11.51 4.74
N ALA A 36 2.12 11.05 4.62
CA ALA A 36 3.13 11.81 3.91
C ALA A 36 2.85 11.86 2.39
N PHE A 37 2.52 10.72 1.77
CA PHE A 37 2.21 10.64 0.34
C PHE A 37 0.89 11.31 -0.05
N ASN A 38 -0.10 11.35 0.86
CA ASN A 38 -1.32 12.16 0.67
C ASN A 38 -1.05 13.66 0.80
N SER A 39 -0.17 14.08 1.72
CA SER A 39 0.14 15.50 1.95
C SER A 39 0.99 16.14 0.85
N ASN A 40 1.72 15.32 0.12
CA ASN A 40 2.53 15.71 -1.01
C ASN A 40 2.35 14.61 -2.07
N PRO A 41 1.34 14.73 -2.97
CA PRO A 41 1.03 13.72 -3.97
C PRO A 41 2.29 13.40 -4.76
N SER A 42 2.96 12.35 -4.32
CA SER A 42 4.34 12.11 -4.69
C SER A 42 4.40 11.53 -6.10
N ASN A 43 5.55 11.70 -6.74
CA ASN A 43 5.88 10.97 -7.96
C ASN A 43 6.10 9.46 -7.70
N LEU A 44 5.75 8.94 -6.51
CA LEU A 44 5.98 7.55 -6.15
C LEU A 44 5.24 6.63 -7.12
N LYS A 45 6.02 5.89 -7.90
CA LYS A 45 5.56 4.90 -8.87
C LYS A 45 5.69 3.49 -8.31
N GLU A 46 6.64 3.26 -7.42
CA GLU A 46 6.92 1.92 -6.91
C GLU A 46 7.07 1.92 -5.38
N MET A 47 6.36 1.02 -4.72
CA MET A 47 6.46 0.79 -3.28
C MET A 47 6.61 -0.70 -3.01
N ASP A 48 7.67 -1.08 -2.32
CA ASP A 48 7.91 -2.44 -1.84
C ASP A 48 8.00 -2.43 -0.30
N LEU A 49 7.01 -3.07 0.33
CA LEU A 49 6.89 -3.25 1.78
C LEU A 49 6.93 -4.73 2.15
N SER A 50 7.39 -5.59 1.24
CA SER A 50 7.41 -7.03 1.41
C SER A 50 8.23 -7.46 2.65
N GLU A 51 7.93 -8.63 3.19
CA GLU A 51 8.61 -9.18 4.38
C GLU A 51 8.46 -8.30 5.63
N ASN A 52 7.35 -7.58 5.76
CA ASN A 52 6.99 -6.86 6.99
C ASN A 52 5.66 -7.37 7.53
N GLN A 53 5.50 -7.44 8.86
CA GLN A 53 4.22 -7.80 9.47
C GLN A 53 3.21 -6.64 9.42
N LEU A 54 2.83 -6.21 8.20
CA LEU A 54 1.85 -5.15 8.00
C LEU A 54 0.50 -5.54 8.61
N ARG A 55 0.10 -6.82 8.41
CA ARG A 55 -1.22 -7.36 8.77
C ARG A 55 -2.35 -6.50 8.18
N ASP A 56 -3.59 -6.83 8.51
CA ASP A 56 -4.75 -6.10 7.98
C ASP A 56 -4.77 -4.60 8.34
N PRO A 57 -4.35 -4.18 9.56
CA PRO A 57 -4.32 -2.76 9.89
C PRO A 57 -3.31 -1.98 9.03
N GLY A 58 -2.12 -2.51 8.77
CA GLY A 58 -1.14 -1.86 7.90
C GLY A 58 -1.63 -1.76 6.46
N VAL A 59 -2.24 -2.83 5.94
CA VAL A 59 -2.86 -2.83 4.60
C VAL A 59 -4.03 -1.85 4.51
N THR A 60 -4.82 -1.71 5.56
CA THR A 60 -5.91 -0.72 5.62
C THR A 60 -5.36 0.69 5.42
N GLU A 61 -4.29 1.06 6.13
CA GLU A 61 -3.64 2.36 5.96
C GLU A 61 -3.12 2.56 4.53
N ILE A 62 -2.49 1.55 3.93
CA ILE A 62 -2.02 1.61 2.53
C ILE A 62 -3.20 1.69 1.55
N SER A 63 -4.31 1.02 1.83
CA SER A 63 -5.53 1.06 1.01
C SER A 63 -6.13 2.47 0.96
N THR A 64 -6.03 3.24 2.05
CA THR A 64 -6.45 4.65 2.02
C THR A 64 -5.59 5.52 1.10
N LEU A 65 -4.30 5.20 0.93
CA LEU A 65 -3.43 5.84 -0.07
C LEU A 65 -3.87 5.47 -1.49
N LEU A 66 -4.17 4.20 -1.75
CA LEU A 66 -4.61 3.74 -3.08
C LEU A 66 -5.96 4.34 -3.49
N GLY A 67 -6.89 4.50 -2.54
CA GLY A 67 -8.17 5.15 -2.77
C GLY A 67 -8.10 6.66 -3.02
N ASN A 68 -6.93 7.29 -2.82
CA ASN A 68 -6.74 8.70 -3.14
C ASN A 68 -6.63 8.87 -4.67
N SER A 69 -7.47 9.72 -5.26
CA SER A 69 -7.47 10.02 -6.70
C SER A 69 -6.17 10.65 -7.22
N GLN A 70 -5.34 11.21 -6.34
CA GLN A 70 -4.03 11.74 -6.68
C GLN A 70 -2.89 10.72 -6.53
N CYS A 71 -3.19 9.49 -6.12
CA CYS A 71 -2.19 8.44 -6.01
C CYS A 71 -1.66 8.06 -7.40
N THR A 72 -0.34 8.09 -7.56
CA THR A 72 0.30 7.79 -8.86
C THR A 72 1.05 6.46 -8.90
N LEU A 73 0.84 5.63 -7.87
CA LEU A 73 1.52 4.35 -7.69
C LEU A 73 1.16 3.37 -8.81
N LYS A 74 2.20 2.79 -9.41
CA LYS A 74 2.11 1.81 -10.50
C LYS A 74 2.45 0.40 -10.06
N ILE A 75 3.31 0.27 -9.06
CA ILE A 75 3.78 -1.02 -8.55
C ILE A 75 3.69 -1.01 -7.02
N LEU A 76 2.97 -1.98 -6.47
CA LEU A 76 2.89 -2.23 -5.03
C LEU A 76 3.25 -3.68 -4.74
N ARG A 77 4.22 -3.89 -3.85
CA ARG A 77 4.59 -5.22 -3.37
C ARG A 77 4.45 -5.29 -1.85
N MET A 78 3.70 -6.28 -1.39
CA MET A 78 3.46 -6.59 0.02
C MET A 78 3.49 -8.11 0.22
N SER A 79 4.47 -8.79 -0.38
CA SER A 79 4.60 -10.24 -0.24
C SER A 79 5.04 -10.61 1.19
N ASN A 80 4.57 -11.77 1.69
CA ASN A 80 4.89 -12.28 3.02
C ASN A 80 4.61 -11.27 4.15
N CYS A 81 3.45 -10.60 4.10
CA CYS A 81 3.10 -9.51 5.02
C CYS A 81 2.08 -9.89 6.12
N SER A 82 1.77 -11.19 6.24
CA SER A 82 0.74 -11.72 7.18
C SER A 82 -0.64 -11.07 6.98
N ILE A 83 -1.00 -10.79 5.73
CA ILE A 83 -2.31 -10.23 5.35
C ILE A 83 -3.35 -11.35 5.35
N THR A 84 -4.52 -11.07 5.94
CA THR A 84 -5.66 -12.00 5.98
C THR A 84 -6.81 -11.49 5.11
N GLU A 85 -7.92 -12.24 5.10
CA GLU A 85 -9.16 -11.90 4.40
C GLU A 85 -9.61 -10.44 4.54
N GLU A 86 -9.49 -9.85 5.73
CA GLU A 86 -9.89 -8.46 5.97
C GLU A 86 -8.99 -7.44 5.27
N GLY A 87 -7.68 -7.69 5.21
CA GLY A 87 -6.76 -6.85 4.46
C GLY A 87 -7.02 -6.91 2.95
N TYR A 88 -7.36 -8.09 2.42
CA TYR A 88 -7.76 -8.24 1.02
C TYR A 88 -9.07 -7.51 0.69
N LYS A 89 -10.07 -7.55 1.58
CA LYS A 89 -11.31 -6.76 1.44
C LYS A 89 -11.03 -5.26 1.36
N ALA A 90 -10.19 -4.74 2.27
CA ALA A 90 -9.82 -3.33 2.29
C ALA A 90 -9.11 -2.92 0.98
N LEU A 91 -8.16 -3.74 0.53
CA LEU A 91 -7.41 -3.52 -0.70
C LEU A 91 -8.32 -3.52 -1.94
N ALA A 92 -9.19 -4.52 -2.07
CA ALA A 92 -10.14 -4.61 -3.18
C ALA A 92 -11.10 -3.41 -3.23
N SER A 93 -11.55 -2.93 -2.07
CA SER A 93 -12.38 -1.72 -1.98
C SER A 93 -11.67 -0.49 -2.53
N ALA A 94 -10.40 -0.29 -2.17
CA ALA A 94 -9.60 0.81 -2.67
C ALA A 94 -9.35 0.70 -4.17
N LEU A 95 -9.03 -0.49 -4.67
CA LEU A 95 -8.81 -0.74 -6.10
C LEU A 95 -10.05 -0.49 -6.95
N ARG A 96 -11.24 -0.89 -6.48
CA ARG A 96 -12.52 -0.55 -7.17
C ARG A 96 -12.77 0.95 -7.22
N SER A 97 -12.37 1.67 -6.19
CA SER A 97 -12.58 3.12 -6.08
C SER A 97 -11.60 3.93 -6.96
N ASN A 98 -10.43 3.36 -7.26
CA ASN A 98 -9.42 3.99 -8.11
C ASN A 98 -8.74 2.96 -9.05
N PRO A 99 -9.46 2.44 -10.05
CA PRO A 99 -9.05 1.24 -10.79
C PRO A 99 -7.89 1.42 -11.78
N LEU A 100 -7.44 2.66 -12.05
CA LEU A 100 -6.68 2.95 -13.27
C LEU A 100 -5.16 3.14 -13.09
N HIS A 101 -4.60 2.82 -11.93
CA HIS A 101 -3.21 3.20 -11.65
C HIS A 101 -2.24 2.05 -11.41
N LEU A 102 -2.60 0.99 -10.69
CA LEU A 102 -1.68 -0.12 -10.45
C LEU A 102 -1.57 -1.02 -11.69
N ILE A 103 -0.33 -1.25 -12.12
CA ILE A 103 0.06 -2.16 -13.20
C ILE A 103 0.58 -3.47 -12.62
N GLU A 104 1.12 -3.43 -11.40
CA GLU A 104 1.62 -4.60 -10.68
C GLU A 104 1.21 -4.54 -9.21
N LEU A 105 0.64 -5.65 -8.72
CA LEU A 105 0.32 -5.88 -7.32
C LEU A 105 0.81 -7.27 -6.93
N ASP A 106 1.84 -7.33 -6.07
CA ASP A 106 2.36 -8.59 -5.53
C ASP A 106 1.92 -8.77 -4.07
N LEU A 107 1.14 -9.83 -3.83
CA LEU A 107 0.63 -10.25 -2.52
C LEU A 107 1.06 -11.68 -2.17
N THR A 108 2.07 -12.22 -2.85
CA THR A 108 2.54 -13.61 -2.68
C THR A 108 2.83 -13.92 -1.22
N GLY A 109 2.45 -15.11 -0.75
CA GLY A 109 2.72 -15.54 0.64
C GLY A 109 1.87 -14.86 1.72
N ASN A 110 0.70 -14.34 1.33
CA ASN A 110 -0.37 -13.95 2.25
C ASN A 110 -1.57 -14.89 2.10
N ASP A 111 -2.54 -14.80 3.01
CA ASP A 111 -3.72 -15.67 3.02
C ASP A 111 -5.01 -14.87 2.75
N PRO A 112 -5.53 -14.86 1.51
CA PRO A 112 -6.77 -14.15 1.20
C PRO A 112 -8.02 -14.78 1.84
N GLY A 113 -7.97 -16.02 2.30
CA GLY A 113 -9.19 -16.78 2.61
C GLY A 113 -10.16 -16.85 1.43
N GLN A 114 -11.36 -17.39 1.66
CA GLN A 114 -12.36 -17.51 0.61
C GLN A 114 -12.90 -16.14 0.19
N SER A 115 -13.27 -15.28 1.15
CA SER A 115 -13.88 -14.00 0.80
C SER A 115 -12.89 -13.04 0.15
N GLY A 116 -11.61 -13.06 0.54
CA GLY A 116 -10.60 -12.20 -0.09
C GLY A 116 -10.42 -12.54 -1.56
N VAL A 117 -10.44 -13.84 -1.92
CA VAL A 117 -10.45 -14.28 -3.32
C VAL A 117 -11.69 -13.77 -4.05
N GLU A 118 -12.88 -13.91 -3.45
CA GLU A 118 -14.13 -13.42 -4.05
C GLU A 118 -14.09 -11.90 -4.32
N GLN A 119 -13.53 -11.11 -3.40
CA GLN A 119 -13.39 -9.66 -3.60
C GLN A 119 -12.43 -9.31 -4.73
N LEU A 120 -11.33 -10.07 -4.90
CA LEU A 120 -10.37 -9.85 -5.97
C LEU A 120 -10.91 -10.27 -7.34
N LEU A 121 -11.76 -11.30 -7.42
CA LEU A 121 -12.39 -11.74 -8.68
C LEU A 121 -13.28 -10.66 -9.32
N TRP A 122 -13.80 -9.73 -8.51
CA TRP A 122 -14.57 -8.58 -9.01
C TRP A 122 -13.72 -7.38 -9.41
N LEU A 123 -12.40 -7.45 -9.25
CA LEU A 123 -11.50 -6.46 -9.82
C LEU A 123 -11.34 -6.77 -11.32
N GLN A 124 -12.11 -6.07 -12.15
CA GLN A 124 -11.81 -5.98 -13.58
C GLN A 124 -10.57 -5.09 -13.75
N LEU A 125 -9.38 -5.66 -13.56
CA LEU A 125 -8.10 -5.01 -13.88
C LEU A 125 -7.87 -4.99 -15.39
#